data_AF-Q6ZRF8-F1
#
_entry.id   AF-Q6ZRF8-F1
#
_cell.length_a   1.000
_cell.length_b   1.000
_cell.length_c   1.000
_cell.angle_alpha   90.00
_cell.angle_beta   90.00
_cell.angle_gamma   90.00
#
_symmetry.space_group_name_H-M   'P 1'
#
loop_
_entity.id
_entity.type
_entity.pdbx_description
1 polymer ?
#
loop_
_entity_poly.entity_id
_entity_poly.type
_entity_poly.pdbx_seq_one_letter_code
_entity_poly.pdbx_strand_id
1 'polypeptide(L)'
;MSGAIFGPLEGPSSLDAPSIHPLVCPLCHVQYERPCLLDCFHDFCAGCLRGRATDGRLTCPLCQHQTVLKGPSGLPPVDRLLQFLVDSSGDGVEAVRCANCDLECSEQDVETTYFCNTCGQPLCARCRDETHRARMFARHDIVALGQRSRDVPQKCTLHAEPYLLFSTDKKLLLCIRCFRDMQKESRAHCVDLESAYVQGCERLEQAVLAVKALQTATREAIALLQAMVEEVRHSAAEEEDAIHALFGSMQDRLAERKALLLQAVQSQYEEKDKAFKEQLSHLATLLPTLQVHLVICSSFLSLANKAEFLDLGYELMERLQGIVTRPHHLRPIQSSKIASDHRAEFARCLEPLLLLGPRRVAAAASGANTLAGGLGPKALTGPHCPSPVGKMSGSPVQKPTLHRSISTKVLLAEGENTPFAEHCRHYEDSYRHLQAEMQSLKDQVQELHRDLTKHHSLIKAEIMGDVLHKSLQLDVQIASEHASLEGMRVVFQEIWEEAYQRVANEQEIYEAQLHDLLQLRQENAYLTTITKQITPYVRSIAKVKERLEPRFQAPVDEQSESLQNTHDDSRNNAASARNNPGSVPEKREKTSEPKGNSWAPNGLSEEPLLKNMDHHRSKQKNGGDVPTWREHPT
;
A
#
# COMPACT_ATOMS: atom_id res chain seq x y z
N MET A 1 -29.22 -29.51 -28.83
CA MET A 1 -28.39 -29.04 -29.96
C MET A 1 -28.94 -27.69 -30.43
N SER A 2 -28.52 -26.60 -29.79
CA SER A 2 -28.71 -25.21 -30.27
C SER A 2 -27.55 -24.41 -29.72
N GLY A 3 -26.66 -24.00 -30.63
CA GLY A 3 -25.34 -23.46 -30.35
C GLY A 3 -25.38 -22.06 -29.73
N ALA A 4 -24.37 -21.82 -28.93
CA ALA A 4 -23.90 -20.51 -28.55
C ALA A 4 -23.63 -19.68 -29.82
N ILE A 5 -24.44 -18.64 -30.06
CA ILE A 5 -24.26 -17.67 -31.16
C ILE A 5 -23.91 -16.28 -30.62
N PHE A 6 -23.78 -16.10 -29.31
CA PHE A 6 -23.36 -14.83 -28.72
C PHE A 6 -22.10 -15.05 -27.90
N GLY A 7 -20.96 -14.78 -28.53
CA GLY A 7 -19.72 -14.53 -27.79
C GLY A 7 -19.91 -13.32 -26.88
N PRO A 8 -19.28 -13.28 -25.69
CA PRO A 8 -19.27 -12.08 -24.87
C PRO A 8 -18.72 -10.93 -25.71
N LEU A 9 -19.35 -9.76 -25.63
CA LEU A 9 -18.86 -8.53 -26.27
C LEU A 9 -17.36 -8.40 -25.95
N GLU A 10 -16.51 -8.62 -26.96
CA GLU A 10 -15.07 -8.40 -26.85
C GLU A 10 -14.81 -6.94 -26.46
N GLY A 11 -13.74 -6.73 -25.70
CA GLY A 11 -13.50 -5.57 -24.84
C GLY A 11 -13.66 -4.17 -25.47
N PRO A 12 -13.74 -3.13 -24.61
CA PRO A 12 -14.03 -1.75 -25.01
C PRO A 12 -12.79 -1.11 -25.65
N SER A 13 -12.46 -1.53 -26.87
CA SER A 13 -11.29 -1.03 -27.61
C SER A 13 -11.63 -0.39 -28.97
N SER A 14 -12.90 -0.17 -29.29
CA SER A 14 -13.26 0.68 -30.43
C SER A 14 -14.52 1.49 -30.13
N LEU A 15 -14.34 2.78 -29.88
CA LEU A 15 -15.43 3.76 -29.92
C LEU A 15 -16.00 3.95 -31.34
N ASP A 16 -15.39 3.31 -32.33
CA ASP A 16 -15.81 3.26 -33.74
C ASP A 16 -16.63 2.00 -34.04
N ALA A 17 -17.71 1.76 -33.29
CA ALA A 17 -18.71 0.80 -33.76
C ALA A 17 -19.32 1.34 -35.07
N PRO A 18 -19.45 0.52 -36.14
CA PRO A 18 -20.06 0.97 -37.38
C PRO A 18 -21.46 1.51 -37.05
N SER A 19 -21.73 2.75 -37.47
CA SER A 19 -23.01 3.42 -37.22
C SER A 19 -24.15 2.55 -37.76
N ILE A 20 -24.80 1.80 -36.87
CA ILE A 20 -25.96 0.98 -37.22
C ILE A 20 -27.05 1.95 -37.69
N HIS A 21 -27.52 1.78 -38.92
CA HIS A 21 -28.57 2.62 -39.48
C HIS A 21 -29.81 2.60 -38.56
N PRO A 22 -30.39 3.75 -38.18
CA PRO A 22 -31.41 3.82 -37.12
C PRO A 22 -32.70 3.06 -37.43
N LEU A 23 -32.95 2.75 -38.70
CA LEU A 23 -34.13 1.99 -39.15
C LEU A 23 -33.84 0.51 -39.47
N VAL A 24 -32.66 0.01 -39.09
CA VAL A 24 -32.23 -1.38 -39.33
C VAL A 24 -32.15 -2.14 -38.03
N CYS A 25 -32.74 -3.34 -38.01
CA CYS A 25 -32.71 -4.20 -36.84
C CYS A 25 -31.29 -4.77 -36.60
N PRO A 26 -30.75 -4.68 -35.38
CA PRO A 26 -29.39 -5.14 -35.06
C PRO A 26 -29.23 -6.67 -35.07
N LEU A 27 -30.32 -7.44 -35.16
CA LEU A 27 -30.25 -8.92 -35.18
C LEU A 27 -30.32 -9.52 -36.59
N CYS A 28 -31.16 -8.97 -37.47
CA CYS A 28 -31.30 -9.46 -38.85
C CYS A 28 -30.61 -8.55 -39.87
N HIS A 29 -30.13 -7.38 -39.45
CA HIS A 29 -29.47 -6.38 -40.29
C HIS A 29 -30.28 -5.93 -41.52
N VAL A 30 -31.61 -6.07 -41.46
CA VAL A 30 -32.56 -5.55 -42.44
C VAL A 30 -33.44 -4.47 -41.82
N GLN A 31 -34.14 -3.71 -42.66
CA GLN A 31 -35.13 -2.72 -42.20
C GLN A 31 -36.16 -3.38 -41.27
N TYR A 32 -36.56 -2.66 -40.22
CA TYR A 32 -37.44 -3.22 -39.20
C TYR A 32 -38.76 -3.74 -39.79
N GLU A 33 -39.08 -5.00 -39.50
CA GLU A 33 -40.38 -5.59 -39.76
C GLU A 33 -41.12 -5.78 -38.43
N ARG A 34 -42.19 -4.99 -38.21
CA ARG A 34 -42.93 -4.94 -36.94
C ARG A 34 -41.99 -4.74 -35.74
N PRO A 35 -41.38 -3.55 -35.58
CA PRO A 35 -40.43 -3.27 -34.50
C PRO A 35 -41.10 -3.41 -33.14
N CYS A 36 -40.41 -4.04 -32.20
CA CYS A 36 -40.84 -4.23 -30.82
C CYS A 36 -39.86 -3.51 -29.88
N LEU A 37 -40.39 -2.62 -29.05
CA LEU A 37 -39.62 -1.85 -28.06
C LEU A 37 -39.54 -2.62 -26.73
N LEU A 38 -38.33 -2.77 -26.21
CA LEU A 38 -38.08 -3.37 -24.89
C LEU A 38 -38.05 -2.29 -23.79
N ASP A 39 -38.14 -2.72 -22.53
CA ASP A 39 -38.06 -1.83 -21.34
C ASP A 39 -36.71 -1.08 -21.24
N CYS A 40 -35.66 -1.59 -21.90
CA CYS A 40 -34.35 -0.96 -21.99
C CYS A 40 -34.18 -0.01 -23.18
N PHE A 41 -35.25 0.28 -23.91
CA PHE A 41 -35.28 1.16 -25.08
C PHE A 41 -34.44 0.68 -26.28
N HIS A 42 -34.24 -0.63 -26.40
CA HIS A 42 -33.71 -1.24 -27.62
C HIS A 42 -34.85 -1.83 -28.46
N ASP A 43 -34.74 -1.70 -29.78
CA ASP A 43 -35.73 -2.19 -30.75
C ASP A 43 -35.22 -3.37 -31.57
N PHE A 44 -36.11 -4.35 -31.78
CA PHE A 44 -35.88 -5.52 -32.61
C PHE A 44 -37.13 -5.87 -33.40
N CYS A 45 -36.99 -6.53 -34.56
CA CYS A 45 -38.14 -7.07 -35.26
C CYS A 45 -38.88 -8.11 -34.38
N ALA A 46 -40.22 -8.12 -34.44
CA ALA A 46 -41.02 -9.15 -33.77
C ALA A 46 -40.59 -10.57 -34.15
N GLY A 47 -40.20 -10.79 -35.41
CA GLY A 47 -39.65 -12.05 -35.89
C GLY A 47 -38.32 -12.43 -35.22
N CYS A 48 -37.44 -11.45 -34.95
CA CYS A 48 -36.16 -11.69 -34.29
C CYS A 48 -36.29 -12.01 -32.80
N LEU A 49 -37.35 -11.52 -32.15
CA LEU A 49 -37.64 -11.78 -30.74
C LEU A 49 -38.46 -13.05 -30.50
N ARG A 50 -39.13 -13.56 -31.53
CA ARG A 50 -40.01 -14.73 -31.41
C ARG A 50 -39.27 -15.94 -30.85
N GLY A 51 -39.84 -16.56 -29.81
CA GLY A 51 -39.29 -17.75 -29.17
C GLY A 51 -38.11 -17.49 -28.22
N ARG A 52 -37.70 -16.23 -27.99
CA ARG A 52 -36.61 -15.89 -27.05
C ARG A 52 -37.07 -15.63 -25.62
N ALA A 53 -38.37 -15.67 -25.36
CA ALA A 53 -38.92 -15.47 -24.04
C ALA A 53 -38.83 -16.75 -23.20
N THR A 54 -38.39 -16.63 -21.96
CA THR A 54 -38.36 -17.69 -20.95
C THR A 54 -39.12 -17.22 -19.71
N ASP A 55 -40.09 -18.00 -19.24
CA ASP A 55 -40.92 -17.69 -18.07
C ASP A 55 -41.57 -16.29 -18.10
N GLY A 56 -42.08 -15.89 -19.28
CA GLY A 56 -42.74 -14.59 -19.47
C GLY A 56 -41.79 -13.38 -19.48
N ARG A 57 -40.48 -13.62 -19.56
CA ARG A 57 -39.44 -12.57 -19.60
C ARG A 57 -38.62 -12.70 -20.87
N LEU A 58 -38.25 -11.55 -21.43
CA LEU A 58 -37.37 -11.47 -22.58
C LEU A 58 -36.10 -10.71 -22.20
N THR A 59 -34.95 -11.33 -22.39
CA THR A 59 -33.66 -10.70 -22.13
C THR A 59 -33.16 -9.99 -23.38
N CYS A 60 -32.85 -8.70 -23.26
CA CYS A 60 -32.31 -7.90 -24.35
C CYS A 60 -30.95 -8.47 -24.80
N PRO A 61 -30.76 -8.81 -26.10
CA PRO A 61 -29.49 -9.30 -26.60
C PRO A 61 -28.32 -8.30 -26.53
N LEU A 62 -28.60 -6.99 -26.41
CA LEU A 62 -27.58 -5.94 -26.42
C LEU A 62 -27.09 -5.58 -25.01
N CYS A 63 -28.00 -5.38 -24.05
CA CYS A 63 -27.66 -4.90 -22.71
C CYS A 63 -28.03 -5.88 -21.58
N GLN A 64 -28.56 -7.06 -21.92
CA GLN A 64 -28.99 -8.10 -20.96
C GLN A 64 -30.13 -7.68 -20.01
N HIS A 65 -30.75 -6.52 -20.23
CA HIS A 65 -31.91 -6.09 -19.45
C HIS A 65 -33.12 -7.00 -19.69
N GLN A 66 -33.85 -7.34 -18.64
CA GLN A 66 -35.04 -8.19 -18.72
C GLN A 66 -36.30 -7.34 -18.89
N THR A 67 -37.06 -7.62 -19.95
CA THR A 67 -38.38 -7.04 -20.22
C THR A 67 -39.47 -8.03 -19.86
N VAL A 68 -40.46 -7.58 -19.07
CA VAL A 68 -41.58 -8.42 -18.64
C VAL A 68 -42.71 -8.37 -19.66
N LEU A 69 -43.11 -9.52 -20.18
CA LEU A 69 -44.11 -9.62 -21.23
C LEU A 69 -45.52 -9.73 -20.63
N LYS A 70 -46.40 -8.77 -20.94
CA LYS A 70 -47.75 -8.67 -20.35
C LYS A 70 -48.88 -9.10 -21.29
N GLY A 71 -48.57 -9.75 -22.41
CA GLY A 71 -49.54 -10.08 -23.47
C GLY A 71 -49.53 -11.56 -23.87
N PRO A 72 -50.66 -12.08 -24.41
CA PRO A 72 -50.79 -13.48 -24.86
C PRO A 72 -49.88 -13.82 -26.04
N SER A 73 -49.36 -12.82 -26.76
CA SER A 73 -48.46 -13.01 -27.90
C SER A 73 -47.04 -13.44 -27.50
N GLY A 74 -46.65 -13.29 -26.22
CA GLY A 74 -45.28 -13.52 -25.79
C GLY A 74 -44.26 -12.58 -26.46
N LEU A 75 -44.69 -11.38 -26.90
CA LEU A 75 -43.85 -10.38 -27.53
C LEU A 75 -44.06 -8.99 -26.89
N PRO A 76 -43.03 -8.13 -26.86
CA PRO A 76 -43.17 -6.73 -26.45
C PRO A 76 -44.14 -5.96 -27.37
N PRO A 77 -44.69 -4.82 -26.92
CA PRO A 77 -45.55 -3.98 -27.75
C PRO A 77 -44.81 -3.49 -29.00
N VAL A 78 -45.55 -3.36 -30.11
CA VAL A 78 -45.00 -2.79 -31.35
C VAL A 78 -44.69 -1.31 -31.12
N ASP A 79 -43.49 -0.88 -31.49
CA ASP A 79 -43.13 0.52 -31.51
C ASP A 79 -43.80 1.22 -32.70
N ARG A 80 -44.88 1.95 -32.40
CA ARG A 80 -45.64 2.70 -33.40
C ARG A 80 -44.84 3.85 -33.98
N LEU A 81 -43.92 4.45 -33.22
CA LEU A 81 -43.09 5.56 -33.69
C LEU A 81 -42.08 5.03 -34.72
N LEU A 82 -41.34 3.98 -34.36
CA LEU A 82 -40.37 3.38 -35.27
C LEU A 82 -41.05 2.77 -36.50
N GLN A 83 -42.21 2.13 -36.35
CA GLN A 83 -43.00 1.66 -37.50
C GLN A 83 -43.39 2.82 -38.42
N PHE A 84 -43.87 3.95 -37.89
CA PHE A 84 -44.18 5.14 -38.69
C PHE A 84 -42.95 5.69 -39.44
N LEU A 85 -41.77 5.68 -38.81
CA LEU A 85 -40.52 6.13 -39.44
C LEU A 85 -40.07 5.17 -40.54
N VAL A 86 -40.18 3.85 -40.32
CA VAL A 86 -39.90 2.81 -41.30
C VAL A 86 -40.82 2.96 -42.51
N ASP A 87 -42.13 3.06 -42.28
CA ASP A 87 -43.14 3.20 -43.34
C ASP A 87 -42.97 4.51 -44.12
N SER A 88 -42.51 5.58 -43.45
CA SER A 88 -42.23 6.87 -44.09
C SER A 88 -40.90 6.93 -44.84
N SER A 89 -39.96 6.03 -44.53
CA SER A 89 -38.62 5.97 -45.14
C SER A 89 -38.58 5.16 -46.43
N GLY A 90 -39.56 4.28 -46.64
CA GLY A 90 -39.77 3.68 -47.95
C GLY A 90 -40.31 4.75 -48.89
N ASP A 91 -39.64 4.96 -50.03
CA ASP A 91 -40.29 5.48 -51.23
C ASP A 91 -41.36 4.47 -51.67
N GLY A 92 -42.43 4.38 -50.88
CA GLY A 92 -43.60 3.58 -51.14
C GLY A 92 -44.31 4.19 -52.33
N VAL A 93 -43.78 3.91 -53.52
CA VAL A 93 -44.44 4.03 -54.81
C VAL A 93 -45.60 3.03 -54.79
N GLU A 94 -46.66 3.33 -54.01
CA GLU A 94 -47.97 2.85 -54.40
C GLU A 94 -48.18 3.34 -55.83
N ALA A 95 -48.49 2.44 -56.77
CA ALA A 95 -48.74 2.78 -58.16
C ALA A 95 -49.79 3.90 -58.22
N VAL A 96 -49.35 5.13 -58.47
CA VAL A 96 -50.22 6.30 -58.45
C VAL A 96 -50.91 6.38 -59.80
N ARG A 97 -52.24 6.20 -59.81
CA ARG A 97 -53.07 6.36 -60.99
C ARG A 97 -53.56 7.78 -61.12
N CYS A 98 -53.47 8.36 -62.30
CA CYS A 98 -54.05 9.67 -62.57
C CYS A 98 -55.57 9.61 -62.42
N ALA A 99 -56.14 10.43 -61.53
CA ALA A 99 -57.59 10.43 -61.24
C ALA A 99 -58.49 10.88 -62.41
N ASN A 100 -57.91 11.41 -63.49
CA ASN A 100 -58.66 11.92 -64.63
C ASN A 100 -58.62 11.00 -65.87
N CYS A 101 -57.59 10.17 -66.02
CA CYS A 101 -57.47 9.25 -67.16
C CYS A 101 -57.15 7.81 -66.78
N ASP A 102 -57.08 7.50 -65.47
CA ASP A 102 -56.73 6.20 -64.91
C ASP A 102 -55.38 5.63 -65.37
N LEU A 103 -54.53 6.47 -65.98
CA LEU A 103 -53.20 6.08 -66.41
C LEU A 103 -52.31 5.85 -65.18
N GLU A 104 -51.77 4.64 -65.09
CA GLU A 104 -50.81 4.26 -64.07
C GLU A 104 -49.45 4.88 -64.40
N CYS A 105 -48.98 5.81 -63.55
CA CYS A 105 -47.69 6.44 -63.73
C CYS A 105 -46.62 5.45 -63.28
N SER A 106 -45.78 4.99 -64.21
CA SER A 106 -44.72 4.02 -63.92
C SER A 106 -43.60 4.65 -63.07
N GLU A 107 -42.72 3.85 -62.46
CA GLU A 107 -41.64 4.35 -61.58
C GLU A 107 -40.74 5.43 -62.20
N GLN A 108 -40.69 5.50 -63.53
CA GLN A 108 -39.94 6.52 -64.28
C GLN A 108 -40.68 7.87 -64.42
N ASP A 109 -41.96 7.93 -64.04
CA ASP A 109 -42.83 9.11 -64.14
C ASP A 109 -43.04 9.85 -62.81
N VAL A 110 -42.30 9.50 -61.73
CA VAL A 110 -42.46 10.19 -60.44
C VAL A 110 -42.19 11.70 -60.55
N GLU A 111 -41.25 12.10 -61.42
CA GLU A 111 -40.97 13.51 -61.72
C GLU A 111 -42.04 14.18 -62.61
N THR A 112 -42.88 13.38 -63.29
CA THR A 112 -43.95 13.85 -64.18
C THR A 112 -45.36 13.66 -63.59
N THR A 113 -45.43 13.16 -62.35
CA THR A 113 -46.68 12.97 -61.60
C THR A 113 -46.93 14.16 -60.69
N TYR A 114 -48.12 14.73 -60.78
CA TYR A 114 -48.56 15.89 -60.02
C TYR A 114 -49.65 15.52 -59.03
N PHE A 115 -49.83 16.32 -57.99
CA PHE A 115 -50.92 16.21 -57.04
C PHE A 115 -51.63 17.54 -56.95
N CYS A 116 -52.95 17.54 -57.20
CA CYS A 116 -53.74 18.73 -56.96
C CYS A 116 -54.21 18.75 -55.51
N ASN A 117 -53.62 19.60 -54.68
CA ASN A 117 -54.01 19.77 -53.26
C ASN A 117 -55.48 20.21 -53.14
N THR A 118 -56.00 20.95 -54.12
CA THR A 118 -57.40 21.42 -54.12
C THR A 118 -58.41 20.32 -54.46
N CYS A 119 -58.08 19.42 -55.39
CA CYS A 119 -58.90 18.24 -55.69
C CYS A 119 -58.66 17.09 -54.71
N GLY A 120 -57.49 17.04 -54.07
CA GLY A 120 -57.02 15.90 -53.29
C GLY A 120 -56.74 14.68 -54.16
N GLN A 121 -56.33 14.87 -55.42
CA GLN A 121 -56.20 13.80 -56.40
C GLN A 121 -54.89 13.91 -57.22
N PRO A 122 -54.23 12.78 -57.55
CA PRO A 122 -53.07 12.75 -58.42
C PRO A 122 -53.42 12.95 -59.90
N LEU A 123 -52.51 13.55 -60.65
CA LEU A 123 -52.65 13.90 -62.05
C LEU A 123 -51.36 13.52 -62.80
N CYS A 124 -51.47 12.94 -63.99
CA CYS A 124 -50.33 12.86 -64.90
C CYS A 124 -50.07 14.25 -65.52
N ALA A 125 -48.86 14.46 -66.05
CA ALA A 125 -48.48 15.70 -66.75
C ALA A 125 -49.52 16.15 -67.79
N ARG A 126 -50.07 15.21 -68.56
CA ARG A 126 -51.10 15.50 -69.56
C ARG A 126 -52.38 16.07 -68.93
N CYS A 127 -52.87 15.48 -67.85
CA CYS A 127 -54.08 15.97 -67.18
C CYS A 127 -53.84 17.29 -66.44
N ARG A 128 -52.63 17.52 -65.90
CA ARG A 128 -52.26 18.85 -65.40
C ARG A 128 -52.41 19.91 -66.50
N ASP A 129 -51.83 19.66 -67.67
CA ASP A 129 -51.73 20.67 -68.72
C ASP A 129 -53.00 20.80 -69.59
N GLU A 130 -53.79 19.74 -69.72
CA GLU A 130 -55.02 19.73 -70.51
C GLU A 130 -56.26 20.02 -69.66
N THR A 131 -56.44 19.34 -68.52
CA THR A 131 -57.64 19.52 -67.71
C THR A 131 -57.50 20.66 -66.73
N HIS A 132 -56.41 20.72 -65.97
CA HIS A 132 -56.21 21.77 -64.96
C HIS A 132 -55.80 23.13 -65.53
N ARG A 133 -55.52 23.21 -66.84
CA ARG A 133 -55.35 24.49 -67.54
C ARG A 133 -56.67 25.24 -67.75
N ALA A 134 -57.82 24.57 -67.64
CA ALA A 134 -59.11 25.24 -67.76
C ALA A 134 -59.28 26.31 -66.67
N ARG A 135 -59.88 27.45 -67.04
CA ARG A 135 -59.97 28.64 -66.16
C ARG A 135 -60.67 28.38 -64.82
N MET A 136 -61.51 27.36 -64.74
CA MET A 136 -62.17 26.91 -63.51
C MET A 136 -61.22 26.29 -62.48
N PHE A 137 -60.09 25.73 -62.91
CA PHE A 137 -59.06 25.14 -62.05
C PHE A 137 -57.85 26.04 -61.87
N ALA A 138 -57.87 27.29 -62.39
CA ALA A 138 -56.73 28.20 -62.30
C ALA A 138 -56.34 28.59 -60.86
N ARG A 139 -57.21 28.31 -59.87
CA ARG A 139 -56.95 28.50 -58.43
C ARG A 139 -56.57 27.21 -57.72
N HIS A 140 -56.49 26.09 -58.44
CA HIS A 140 -56.08 24.83 -57.86
C HIS A 140 -54.57 24.85 -57.62
N ASP A 141 -54.18 24.44 -56.43
CA ASP A 141 -52.79 24.27 -56.07
C ASP A 141 -52.32 22.89 -56.55
N ILE A 142 -51.34 22.87 -57.46
CA ILE A 142 -50.83 21.66 -58.10
C ILE A 142 -49.32 21.61 -57.89
N VAL A 143 -48.89 20.58 -57.16
CA VAL A 143 -47.50 20.36 -56.78
C VAL A 143 -47.00 19.06 -57.40
N ALA A 144 -45.69 18.86 -57.46
CA ALA A 144 -45.14 17.53 -57.77
C ALA A 144 -45.65 16.54 -56.70
N LEU A 145 -45.90 15.28 -57.07
CA LEU A 145 -46.47 14.28 -56.15
C LEU A 145 -45.65 14.14 -54.85
N GLY A 146 -44.32 14.22 -54.94
CA GLY A 146 -43.42 14.21 -53.78
C GLY A 146 -43.52 15.45 -52.88
N GLN A 147 -44.05 16.55 -53.39
CA GLN A 147 -44.31 17.80 -52.67
C GLN A 147 -45.77 17.93 -52.22
N ARG A 148 -46.58 16.86 -52.31
CA ARG A 148 -47.95 16.86 -51.78
C ARG A 148 -47.95 17.49 -50.38
N SER A 149 -48.80 18.50 -50.18
CA SER A 149 -49.00 19.02 -48.85
C SER A 149 -49.55 17.86 -48.01
N ARG A 150 -48.78 17.41 -47.02
CA ARG A 150 -49.28 16.45 -46.02
C ARG A 150 -50.37 17.09 -45.15
N ASP A 151 -50.71 18.37 -45.40
CA ASP A 151 -51.77 19.13 -44.72
C ASP A 151 -53.17 18.79 -45.25
N VAL A 152 -53.43 17.54 -45.64
CA VAL A 152 -54.83 17.08 -45.67
C VAL A 152 -55.30 17.08 -44.22
N PRO A 153 -56.25 17.95 -43.82
CA PRO A 153 -56.65 18.03 -42.43
C PRO A 153 -57.18 16.67 -42.01
N GLN A 154 -56.51 16.03 -41.05
CA GLN A 154 -57.00 14.76 -40.54
C GLN A 154 -58.40 14.98 -39.98
N LYS A 155 -59.33 14.11 -40.36
CA LYS A 155 -60.73 14.20 -39.97
C LYS A 155 -61.00 13.26 -38.81
N CYS A 156 -61.86 13.71 -37.91
CA CYS A 156 -62.42 12.91 -36.84
C CYS A 156 -63.11 11.68 -37.42
N THR A 157 -62.67 10.51 -36.99
CA THR A 157 -63.25 9.22 -37.41
C THR A 157 -64.72 9.07 -37.05
N LEU A 158 -65.20 9.80 -36.04
CA LEU A 158 -66.61 9.78 -35.60
C LEU A 158 -67.49 10.82 -36.30
N HIS A 159 -66.92 11.97 -36.66
CA HIS A 159 -67.71 13.14 -37.10
C HIS A 159 -67.41 13.58 -38.54
N ALA A 160 -66.36 13.04 -39.16
CA ALA A 160 -65.85 13.46 -40.47
C ALA A 160 -65.50 14.97 -40.57
N GLU A 161 -65.32 15.63 -39.43
CA GLU A 161 -64.91 17.03 -39.29
C GLU A 161 -63.40 17.12 -39.03
N PRO A 162 -62.70 18.17 -39.50
CA PRO A 162 -61.27 18.31 -39.25
C PRO A 162 -60.96 18.39 -37.75
N TYR A 163 -59.84 17.80 -37.34
CA TYR A 163 -59.29 18.02 -36.01
C TYR A 163 -58.80 19.46 -35.89
N LEU A 164 -59.24 20.16 -34.83
CA LEU A 164 -58.90 21.57 -34.59
C LEU A 164 -58.26 21.79 -33.22
N LEU A 165 -58.51 20.90 -32.26
CA LEU A 165 -57.98 20.98 -30.89
C LEU A 165 -57.22 19.71 -30.53
N PHE A 166 -56.35 19.83 -29.53
CA PHE A 166 -55.64 18.72 -28.90
C PHE A 166 -55.82 18.79 -27.38
N SER A 167 -56.18 17.65 -26.78
CA SER A 167 -56.26 17.51 -25.33
C SER A 167 -54.89 17.05 -24.80
N THR A 168 -54.23 17.92 -24.04
CA THR A 168 -52.88 17.69 -23.50
C THR A 168 -52.83 16.62 -22.41
N ASP A 169 -53.92 16.45 -21.66
CA ASP A 169 -54.08 15.43 -20.61
C ASP A 169 -54.36 14.04 -21.19
N LYS A 170 -55.29 13.93 -22.15
CA LYS A 170 -55.69 12.63 -22.75
C LYS A 170 -54.84 12.23 -23.96
N LYS A 171 -54.05 13.16 -24.51
CA LYS A 171 -53.22 12.99 -25.72
C LYS A 171 -54.05 12.60 -26.95
N LEU A 172 -55.16 13.30 -27.17
CA LEU A 172 -56.11 13.01 -28.25
C LEU A 172 -56.38 14.26 -29.12
N LEU A 173 -56.45 14.04 -30.44
CA LEU A 173 -56.95 15.03 -31.40
C LEU A 173 -58.49 15.12 -31.32
N LEU A 174 -59.02 16.34 -31.37
CA LEU A 174 -60.45 16.63 -31.19
C LEU A 174 -60.98 17.53 -32.32
N CYS A 175 -62.12 17.14 -32.91
CA CYS A 175 -62.93 18.08 -33.69
C CYS A 175 -63.84 18.89 -32.75
N ILE A 176 -64.54 19.87 -33.29
CA ILE A 176 -65.41 20.76 -32.51
C ILE A 176 -66.54 20.00 -31.79
N ARG A 177 -67.08 18.92 -32.37
CA ARG A 177 -68.08 18.06 -31.71
C ARG A 177 -67.48 17.26 -30.56
N CYS A 178 -66.33 16.62 -30.76
CA CYS A 178 -65.63 15.91 -29.68
C CYS A 178 -65.32 16.83 -28.48
N PHE A 179 -64.91 18.07 -28.74
CA PHE A 179 -64.69 19.07 -27.69
C PHE A 179 -65.99 19.44 -26.95
N ARG A 180 -67.11 19.57 -27.68
CA ARG A 180 -68.42 19.88 -27.10
C ARG A 180 -68.98 18.73 -26.26
N ASP A 181 -68.67 17.49 -26.60
CA ASP A 181 -69.14 16.30 -25.88
C ASP A 181 -68.25 15.95 -24.68
N MET A 182 -67.06 16.56 -24.59
CA MET A 182 -66.11 16.39 -23.48
C MET A 182 -66.67 16.97 -22.16
N GLN A 183 -66.41 16.29 -21.04
CA GLN A 183 -66.61 16.80 -19.67
C GLN A 183 -65.95 18.18 -19.49
N LYS A 184 -66.61 19.08 -18.75
CA LYS A 184 -66.19 20.49 -18.64
C LYS A 184 -64.80 20.63 -18.03
N GLU A 185 -64.47 19.81 -17.05
CA GLU A 185 -63.20 19.81 -16.33
C GLU A 185 -62.04 19.49 -17.28
N SER A 186 -62.22 18.54 -18.21
CA SER A 186 -61.19 18.18 -19.19
C SER A 186 -60.97 19.24 -20.28
N ARG A 187 -61.91 20.19 -20.46
CA ARG A 187 -61.78 21.22 -21.51
C ARG A 187 -60.66 22.21 -21.23
N ALA A 188 -60.29 22.40 -19.96
CA ALA A 188 -59.19 23.29 -19.55
C ALA A 188 -57.83 22.82 -20.09
N HIS A 189 -57.70 21.54 -20.47
CA HIS A 189 -56.49 20.96 -21.03
C HIS A 189 -56.48 20.92 -22.57
N CYS A 190 -57.51 21.48 -23.21
CA CYS A 190 -57.61 21.54 -24.66
C CYS A 190 -56.99 22.85 -25.18
N VAL A 191 -56.08 22.72 -26.13
CA VAL A 191 -55.45 23.84 -26.85
C VAL A 191 -55.71 23.66 -28.35
N ASP A 192 -55.62 24.73 -29.14
CA ASP A 192 -55.66 24.61 -30.60
C ASP A 192 -54.45 23.81 -31.11
N LEU A 193 -54.58 23.24 -32.30
CA LEU A 193 -53.57 22.35 -32.86
C LEU A 193 -52.20 23.02 -33.05
N GLU A 194 -52.18 24.31 -33.41
CA GLU A 194 -50.94 25.05 -33.64
C GLU A 194 -50.21 25.29 -32.31
N SER A 195 -50.93 25.78 -31.29
CA SER A 195 -50.37 25.92 -29.93
C SER A 195 -49.89 24.58 -29.36
N ALA A 196 -50.64 23.49 -29.59
CA ALA A 196 -50.25 22.14 -29.17
C ALA A 196 -48.97 21.67 -29.86
N TYR A 197 -48.85 21.95 -31.16
CA TYR A 197 -47.68 21.63 -31.97
C TYR A 197 -46.44 22.38 -31.47
N VAL A 198 -46.54 23.70 -31.30
CA VAL A 198 -45.44 24.54 -30.78
C VAL A 198 -44.99 24.06 -29.38
N GLN A 199 -45.93 23.87 -28.45
CA GLN A 199 -45.61 23.32 -27.11
C GLN A 199 -45.00 21.91 -27.19
N GLY A 200 -45.44 21.09 -28.13
CA GLY A 200 -44.89 19.76 -28.39
C GLY A 200 -43.46 19.82 -28.90
N CYS A 201 -43.16 20.72 -29.83
CA CYS A 201 -41.82 20.99 -30.36
C CYS A 201 -40.87 21.43 -29.25
N GLU A 202 -41.27 22.41 -28.42
CA GLU A 202 -40.44 22.88 -27.28
C GLU A 202 -40.12 21.75 -26.30
N ARG A 203 -41.10 20.90 -25.96
CA ARG A 203 -40.89 19.74 -25.07
C ARG A 203 -39.98 18.69 -25.70
N LEU A 204 -40.11 18.45 -27.01
CA LEU A 204 -39.24 17.53 -27.74
C LEU A 204 -37.81 18.07 -27.78
N GLU A 205 -37.63 19.36 -28.04
CA GLU A 205 -36.32 20.03 -28.01
C GLU A 205 -35.66 19.89 -26.64
N GLN A 206 -36.40 20.13 -25.55
CA GLN A 206 -35.90 19.90 -24.19
C GLN A 206 -35.48 18.44 -23.94
N ALA A 207 -36.28 17.47 -24.39
CA ALA A 207 -35.93 16.05 -24.28
C ALA A 207 -34.68 15.70 -25.10
N VAL A 208 -34.55 16.24 -26.32
CA VAL A 208 -33.37 16.06 -27.18
C VAL A 208 -32.13 16.66 -26.52
N LEU A 209 -32.22 17.85 -25.92
CA LEU A 209 -31.12 18.47 -25.18
C LEU A 209 -30.69 17.62 -23.98
N ALA A 210 -31.64 17.06 -23.22
CA ALA A 210 -31.33 16.16 -22.11
C ALA A 210 -30.61 14.88 -22.58
N VAL A 211 -31.06 14.28 -23.68
CA VAL A 211 -30.39 13.09 -24.27
C VAL A 211 -29.00 13.44 -24.80
N LYS A 212 -28.81 14.60 -25.44
CA LYS A 212 -27.49 15.08 -25.88
C LYS A 212 -26.53 15.28 -24.71
N ALA A 213 -27.00 15.89 -23.61
CA ALA A 213 -26.20 16.05 -22.41
C ALA A 213 -25.80 14.69 -21.80
N LEU A 214 -26.74 13.75 -21.71
CA LEU A 214 -26.45 12.38 -21.25
C LEU A 214 -25.45 11.67 -22.18
N GLN A 215 -25.56 11.86 -23.49
CA GLN A 215 -24.65 11.29 -24.48
C GLN A 215 -23.21 11.81 -24.27
N THR A 216 -23.04 13.12 -24.07
CA THR A 216 -21.73 13.72 -23.77
C THR A 216 -21.16 13.20 -22.45
N ALA A 217 -21.95 13.24 -21.36
CA ALA A 217 -21.52 12.74 -20.05
C ALA A 217 -21.14 11.25 -20.09
N THR A 218 -21.85 10.45 -20.88
CA THR A 218 -21.54 9.02 -21.05
C THR A 218 -20.21 8.82 -21.80
N ARG A 219 -19.94 9.60 -22.85
CA ARG A 219 -18.65 9.55 -23.58
C ARG A 219 -17.48 9.96 -22.68
N GLU A 220 -17.66 11.02 -21.90
CA GLU A 220 -16.65 11.48 -20.92
C GLU A 220 -16.40 10.42 -19.84
N ALA A 221 -17.46 9.80 -19.32
CA ALA A 221 -17.35 8.71 -18.34
C ALA A 221 -16.61 7.49 -18.92
N ILE A 222 -16.88 7.11 -20.17
CA ILE A 222 -16.15 6.03 -20.85
C ILE A 222 -14.67 6.37 -20.97
N ALA A 223 -14.33 7.57 -21.44
CA ALA A 223 -12.94 8.01 -21.59
C ALA A 223 -12.20 8.05 -20.24
N LEU A 224 -12.85 8.55 -19.19
CA LEU A 224 -12.31 8.56 -17.82
C LEU A 224 -12.04 7.14 -17.31
N LEU A 225 -13.01 6.23 -17.44
CA LEU A 225 -12.86 4.86 -16.98
C LEU A 225 -11.77 4.11 -17.76
N GLN A 226 -11.62 4.36 -19.07
CA GLN A 226 -10.51 3.83 -19.86
C GLN A 226 -9.16 4.35 -19.36
N ALA A 227 -9.03 5.65 -19.07
CA ALA A 227 -7.82 6.23 -18.50
C ALA A 227 -7.47 5.64 -17.12
N MET A 228 -8.48 5.45 -16.26
CA MET A 228 -8.28 4.83 -14.94
C MET A 228 -7.84 3.37 -15.04
N VAL A 229 -8.33 2.61 -16.04
CA VAL A 229 -7.87 1.24 -16.27
C VAL A 229 -6.39 1.22 -16.67
N GLU A 230 -5.94 2.15 -17.50
CA GLU A 230 -4.52 2.29 -17.86
C GLU A 230 -3.66 2.77 -16.67
N GLU A 231 -4.17 3.67 -15.85
CA GLU A 231 -3.49 4.13 -14.62
C GLU A 231 -3.28 2.97 -13.64
N VAL A 232 -4.28 2.09 -13.47
CA VAL A 232 -4.15 0.88 -12.63
C VAL A 232 -3.08 -0.06 -13.20
N ARG A 233 -3.00 -0.22 -14.52
CA ARG A 233 -1.96 -1.03 -15.17
C ARG A 233 -0.56 -0.45 -14.95
N HIS A 234 -0.41 0.86 -15.12
CA HIS A 234 0.87 1.54 -14.90
C HIS A 234 1.31 1.47 -13.43
N SER A 235 0.41 1.77 -12.50
CA SER A 235 0.67 1.69 -11.06
C SER A 235 1.08 0.29 -10.62
N ALA A 236 0.47 -0.76 -11.18
CA ALA A 236 0.90 -2.14 -10.89
C ALA A 236 2.32 -2.42 -11.38
N ALA A 237 2.67 -1.99 -12.60
CA ALA A 237 4.01 -2.17 -13.15
C ALA A 237 5.08 -1.38 -12.37
N GLU A 238 4.78 -0.15 -11.96
CA GLU A 238 5.70 0.66 -11.14
C GLU A 238 5.98 -0.01 -9.77
N GLU A 239 4.95 -0.58 -9.14
CA GLU A 239 5.12 -1.28 -7.87
C GLU A 239 5.92 -2.59 -8.05
N GLU A 240 5.69 -3.34 -9.13
CA GLU A 240 6.49 -4.51 -9.49
C GLU A 240 7.97 -4.15 -9.68
N ASP A 241 8.26 -3.09 -10.44
CA ASP A 241 9.61 -2.57 -10.65
C ASP A 241 10.28 -2.12 -9.34
N ALA A 242 9.53 -1.45 -8.45
CA ALA A 242 10.02 -1.02 -7.15
C ALA A 242 10.39 -2.20 -6.24
N ILE A 243 9.58 -3.27 -6.24
CA ILE A 243 9.87 -4.51 -5.52
C ILE A 243 11.15 -5.15 -6.06
N HIS A 244 11.29 -5.27 -7.38
CA HIS A 244 12.48 -5.82 -8.01
C HIS A 244 13.74 -5.00 -7.69
N ALA A 245 13.65 -3.67 -7.73
CA ALA A 245 14.76 -2.77 -7.42
C ALA A 245 15.21 -2.88 -5.96
N LEU A 246 14.28 -2.92 -5.00
CA LEU A 246 14.61 -3.07 -3.57
C LEU A 246 15.27 -4.43 -3.31
N PHE A 247 14.70 -5.51 -3.86
CA PHE A 247 15.25 -6.84 -3.70
C PHE A 247 16.65 -6.97 -4.31
N GLY A 248 16.86 -6.45 -5.53
CA GLY A 248 18.19 -6.40 -6.16
C GLY A 248 19.20 -5.63 -5.31
N SER A 249 18.81 -4.47 -4.78
CA SER A 249 19.66 -3.68 -3.88
C SER A 249 20.06 -4.43 -2.60
N MET A 250 19.14 -5.21 -2.02
CA MET A 250 19.43 -6.07 -0.87
C MET A 250 20.43 -7.17 -1.22
N GLN A 251 20.27 -7.82 -2.37
CA GLN A 251 21.19 -8.85 -2.83
C GLN A 251 22.61 -8.29 -3.05
N ASP A 252 22.73 -7.13 -3.69
CA ASP A 252 24.01 -6.48 -3.95
C ASP A 252 24.73 -6.10 -2.64
N ARG A 253 24.02 -5.50 -1.68
CA ARG A 253 24.56 -5.17 -0.34
C ARG A 253 25.02 -6.41 0.42
N LEU A 254 24.26 -7.49 0.35
CA LEU A 254 24.61 -8.76 0.98
C LEU A 254 25.83 -9.40 0.30
N ALA A 255 25.92 -9.34 -1.03
CA ALA A 255 27.04 -9.87 -1.79
C ALA A 255 28.34 -9.09 -1.50
N GLU A 256 28.26 -7.75 -1.50
CA GLU A 256 29.37 -6.86 -1.14
C GLU A 256 29.85 -7.13 0.29
N ARG A 257 28.93 -7.16 1.28
CA ARG A 257 29.28 -7.41 2.68
C ARG A 257 29.89 -8.79 2.88
N LYS A 258 29.37 -9.82 2.19
CA LYS A 258 29.94 -11.17 2.20
C LYS A 258 31.39 -11.16 1.71
N ALA A 259 31.69 -10.48 0.60
CA ALA A 259 33.03 -10.40 0.05
C ALA A 259 34.02 -9.76 1.04
N LEU A 260 33.63 -8.63 1.65
CA LEU A 260 34.43 -7.94 2.66
C LEU A 260 34.69 -8.80 3.90
N LEU A 261 33.66 -9.50 4.41
CA LEU A 261 33.78 -10.39 5.57
C LEU A 261 34.73 -11.57 5.30
N LEU A 262 34.65 -12.17 4.11
CA LEU A 262 35.56 -13.26 3.71
C LEU A 262 37.00 -12.76 3.55
N GLN A 263 37.20 -11.56 2.99
CA GLN A 263 38.51 -10.94 2.90
C GLN A 263 39.11 -10.68 4.29
N ALA A 264 38.32 -10.18 5.25
CA ALA A 264 38.78 -9.96 6.62
C ALA A 264 39.18 -11.27 7.33
N VAL A 265 38.45 -12.36 7.10
CA VAL A 265 38.80 -13.70 7.61
C VAL A 265 40.13 -14.18 7.00
N GLN A 266 40.32 -13.99 5.69
CA GLN A 266 41.54 -14.37 5.00
C GLN A 266 42.76 -13.59 5.51
N SER A 267 42.65 -12.27 5.69
CA SER A 267 43.73 -11.45 6.24
C SER A 267 44.11 -11.87 7.66
N GLN A 268 43.13 -12.15 8.52
CA GLN A 268 43.40 -12.66 9.88
C GLN A 268 44.10 -14.02 9.86
N TYR A 269 43.72 -14.90 8.93
CA TYR A 269 44.38 -16.19 8.74
C TYR A 269 45.84 -16.00 8.35
N GLU A 270 46.12 -15.19 7.33
CA GLU A 270 47.47 -14.95 6.81
C GLU A 270 48.40 -14.31 7.86
N GLU A 271 47.89 -13.31 8.60
CA GLU A 271 48.65 -12.64 9.66
C GLU A 271 48.97 -13.60 10.81
N LYS A 272 47.98 -14.39 11.27
CA LYS A 272 48.17 -15.34 12.37
C LYS A 272 49.05 -16.52 11.97
N ASP A 273 48.85 -17.07 10.78
CA ASP A 273 49.67 -18.17 10.24
C ASP A 273 51.14 -17.75 10.10
N LYS A 274 51.40 -16.55 9.55
CA LYS A 274 52.75 -15.99 9.46
C LYS A 274 53.42 -15.86 10.83
N ALA A 275 52.75 -15.25 11.79
CA ALA A 275 53.30 -15.05 13.13
C ALA A 275 53.56 -16.37 13.88
N PHE A 276 52.66 -17.37 13.75
CA PHE A 276 52.90 -18.69 14.35
C PHE A 276 54.06 -19.43 13.67
N LYS A 277 54.20 -19.32 12.35
CA LYS A 277 55.34 -19.90 11.61
C LYS A 277 56.66 -19.23 12.01
N GLU A 278 56.70 -17.91 12.17
CA GLU A 278 57.86 -17.17 12.66
C GLU A 278 58.24 -17.63 14.08
N GLN A 279 57.28 -17.70 14.99
CA GLN A 279 57.52 -18.17 16.36
C GLN A 279 58.00 -19.64 16.40
N LEU A 280 57.40 -20.51 15.58
CA LEU A 280 57.81 -21.91 15.45
C LEU A 280 59.23 -22.03 14.89
N SER A 281 59.58 -21.23 13.88
CA SER A 281 60.93 -21.22 13.32
C SER A 281 61.98 -20.80 14.36
N HIS A 282 61.68 -19.78 15.17
CA HIS A 282 62.56 -19.33 16.25
C HIS A 282 62.78 -20.45 17.28
N LEU A 283 61.71 -21.06 17.78
CA LEU A 283 61.81 -22.16 18.75
C LEU A 283 62.51 -23.40 18.17
N ALA A 284 62.28 -23.70 16.89
CA ALA A 284 62.96 -24.78 16.18
C ALA A 284 64.48 -24.55 16.04
N THR A 285 64.93 -23.30 15.92
CA THR A 285 66.38 -22.96 15.94
C THR A 285 66.99 -22.90 17.34
N LEU A 286 66.18 -22.55 18.35
CA LEU A 286 66.61 -22.53 19.76
C LEU A 286 66.87 -23.94 20.29
N LEU A 287 66.02 -24.91 19.95
CA LEU A 287 66.09 -26.26 20.50
C LEU A 287 67.45 -26.96 20.26
N PRO A 288 68.01 -26.99 19.03
CA PRO A 288 69.36 -27.50 18.79
C PRO A 288 70.44 -26.74 19.56
N THR A 289 70.30 -25.42 19.70
CA THR A 289 71.24 -24.58 20.48
C THR A 289 71.28 -25.03 21.94
N LEU A 290 70.10 -25.27 22.55
CA LEU A 290 70.00 -25.81 23.91
C LEU A 290 70.61 -27.21 24.00
N GLN A 291 70.30 -28.09 23.06
CA GLN A 291 70.82 -29.46 23.03
C GLN A 291 72.35 -29.49 22.96
N VAL A 292 72.97 -28.69 22.07
CA VAL A 292 74.43 -28.60 21.94
C VAL A 292 75.07 -28.11 23.23
N HIS A 293 74.52 -27.08 23.88
CA HIS A 293 75.10 -26.56 25.12
C HIS A 293 74.96 -27.53 26.29
N LEU A 294 73.87 -28.30 26.38
CA LEU A 294 73.73 -29.36 27.39
C LEU A 294 74.77 -30.49 27.20
N VAL A 295 75.07 -30.85 25.95
CA VAL A 295 76.14 -31.82 25.63
C VAL A 295 77.52 -31.24 26.01
N ILE A 296 77.80 -29.98 25.65
CA ILE A 296 79.05 -29.28 26.05
C ILE A 296 79.23 -29.30 27.57
N CYS A 297 78.18 -28.98 28.35
CA CYS A 297 78.25 -29.03 29.81
C CYS A 297 78.58 -30.43 30.33
N SER A 298 77.94 -31.46 29.77
CA SER A 298 78.16 -32.84 30.18
C SER A 298 79.58 -33.32 29.86
N SER A 299 80.10 -32.97 28.68
CA SER A 299 81.48 -33.25 28.27
C SER A 299 82.51 -32.46 29.08
N PHE A 300 82.25 -31.19 29.38
CA PHE A 300 83.14 -30.36 30.19
C PHE A 300 83.27 -30.91 31.62
N LEU A 301 82.15 -31.29 32.24
CA LEU A 301 82.14 -31.88 33.58
C LEU A 301 82.85 -33.25 33.66
N SER A 302 82.91 -34.01 32.57
CA SER A 302 83.57 -35.32 32.54
C SER A 302 85.06 -35.26 32.17
N LEU A 303 85.49 -34.24 31.42
CA LEU A 303 86.85 -34.12 30.90
C LEU A 303 87.72 -33.12 31.67
N ALA A 304 87.15 -32.02 32.17
CA ALA A 304 87.94 -30.93 32.75
C ALA A 304 88.57 -31.34 34.08
N ASN A 305 89.89 -31.21 34.18
CA ASN A 305 90.57 -31.29 35.47
C ASN A 305 90.32 -30.01 36.30
N LYS A 306 90.76 -29.98 37.57
CA LYS A 306 90.49 -28.85 38.47
C LYS A 306 91.01 -27.51 37.93
N ALA A 307 92.14 -27.49 37.23
CA ALA A 307 92.71 -26.26 36.68
C ALA A 307 91.92 -25.78 35.45
N GLU A 308 91.63 -26.69 34.51
CA GLU A 308 90.80 -26.40 33.32
C GLU A 308 89.39 -25.94 33.69
N PHE A 309 88.81 -26.53 34.74
CA PHE A 309 87.50 -26.11 35.25
C PHE A 309 87.52 -24.67 35.76
N LEU A 310 88.54 -24.28 36.53
CA LEU A 310 88.65 -22.93 37.07
C LEU A 310 88.95 -21.89 35.98
N ASP A 311 89.67 -22.27 34.92
CA ASP A 311 90.00 -21.41 33.78
C ASP A 311 88.78 -21.15 32.86
N LEU A 312 88.04 -22.20 32.50
CA LEU A 312 86.97 -22.13 31.48
C LEU A 312 85.54 -22.22 32.03
N GLY A 313 85.36 -22.69 33.27
CA GLY A 313 84.04 -22.97 33.84
C GLY A 313 83.18 -21.73 33.99
N TYR A 314 83.78 -20.59 34.36
CA TYR A 314 83.07 -19.31 34.45
C TYR A 314 82.62 -18.80 33.07
N GLU A 315 83.42 -19.00 32.02
CA GLU A 315 83.02 -18.65 30.65
C GLU A 315 81.81 -19.50 30.19
N LEU A 316 81.81 -20.80 30.50
CA LEU A 316 80.67 -21.67 30.22
C LEU A 316 79.42 -21.23 31.01
N MET A 317 79.56 -20.88 32.29
CA MET A 317 78.45 -20.37 33.11
C MET A 317 77.88 -19.06 32.57
N GLU A 318 78.73 -18.10 32.17
CA GLU A 318 78.29 -16.87 31.53
C GLU A 318 77.57 -17.14 30.21
N ARG A 319 78.07 -18.10 29.40
CA ARG A 319 77.41 -18.51 28.15
C ARG A 319 76.03 -19.09 28.39
N LEU A 320 75.89 -20.00 29.37
CA LEU A 320 74.59 -20.57 29.76
C LEU A 320 73.65 -19.50 30.31
N GLN A 321 74.17 -18.61 31.15
CA GLN A 321 73.42 -17.48 31.68
C GLN A 321 72.93 -16.58 30.54
N GLY A 322 73.77 -16.31 29.54
CA GLY A 322 73.41 -15.56 28.34
C GLY A 322 72.30 -16.22 27.52
N ILE A 323 72.28 -17.55 27.45
CA ILE A 323 71.20 -18.29 26.78
C ILE A 323 69.90 -18.18 27.59
N VAL A 324 69.94 -18.37 28.90
CA VAL A 324 68.75 -18.36 29.78
C VAL A 324 68.15 -16.96 29.93
N THR A 325 68.98 -15.92 29.94
CA THR A 325 68.54 -14.52 30.13
C THR A 325 67.99 -13.88 28.87
N ARG A 326 68.25 -14.45 27.68
CA ARG A 326 67.64 -13.95 26.43
C ARG A 326 66.12 -14.16 26.46
N PRO A 327 65.33 -13.19 25.95
CA PRO A 327 63.89 -13.33 25.88
C PRO A 327 63.52 -14.45 24.88
N HIS A 328 62.87 -15.50 25.38
CA HIS A 328 62.35 -16.60 24.57
C HIS A 328 60.82 -16.61 24.66
N HIS A 329 60.13 -16.45 23.53
CA HIS A 329 58.67 -16.54 23.49
C HIS A 329 58.21 -17.99 23.45
N LEU A 330 58.22 -18.65 24.61
CA LEU A 330 57.81 -20.06 24.76
C LEU A 330 56.29 -20.25 24.77
N ARG A 331 55.51 -19.17 24.92
CA ARG A 331 54.05 -19.17 24.86
C ARG A 331 53.57 -18.50 23.59
N PRO A 332 52.45 -18.94 23.00
CA PRO A 332 51.84 -18.25 21.86
C PRO A 332 51.72 -16.74 22.14
N ILE A 333 52.27 -15.92 21.25
CA ILE A 333 52.25 -14.44 21.40
C ILE A 333 50.83 -13.91 21.18
N GLN A 334 49.98 -14.67 20.49
CA GLN A 334 48.60 -14.31 20.18
C GLN A 334 47.69 -15.54 20.13
N SER A 335 46.38 -15.28 20.14
CA SER A 335 45.34 -16.31 20.02
C SER A 335 45.25 -16.89 18.61
N SER A 336 44.91 -18.18 18.51
CA SER A 336 44.63 -18.86 17.25
C SER A 336 43.20 -18.65 16.72
N LYS A 337 42.32 -18.03 17.51
CA LYS A 337 40.91 -17.82 17.12
C LYS A 337 40.79 -16.78 16.01
N ILE A 338 40.06 -17.11 14.95
CA ILE A 338 39.57 -16.15 13.94
C ILE A 338 38.13 -15.80 14.32
N ALA A 339 37.83 -14.51 14.42
CA ALA A 339 36.51 -14.02 14.78
C ALA A 339 36.03 -13.01 13.75
N SER A 340 34.73 -13.00 13.49
CA SER A 340 34.04 -12.00 12.68
C SER A 340 32.69 -11.68 13.31
N ASP A 341 32.31 -10.42 13.28
CA ASP A 341 30.98 -9.95 13.68
C ASP A 341 29.97 -10.06 12.52
N HIS A 342 30.03 -11.16 11.76
CA HIS A 342 29.31 -11.32 10.50
C HIS A 342 27.79 -11.13 10.64
N ARG A 343 27.21 -11.54 11.77
CA ARG A 343 25.76 -11.37 12.02
C ARG A 343 25.37 -9.91 12.12
N ALA A 344 26.06 -9.13 12.96
CA ALA A 344 25.72 -7.72 13.11
C ALA A 344 26.13 -6.93 11.86
N GLU A 345 27.19 -7.33 11.16
CA GLU A 345 27.60 -6.74 9.89
C GLU A 345 26.55 -6.91 8.77
N PHE A 346 25.92 -8.09 8.67
CA PHE A 346 24.78 -8.29 7.76
C PHE A 346 23.53 -7.51 8.19
N ALA A 347 23.27 -7.40 9.50
CA ALA A 347 22.15 -6.59 9.99
C ALA A 347 22.36 -5.10 9.66
N ARG A 348 23.54 -4.56 9.97
CA ARG A 348 23.95 -3.16 9.69
C ARG A 348 23.90 -2.84 8.19
N CYS A 349 24.25 -3.77 7.30
CA CYS A 349 24.23 -3.48 5.87
C CYS A 349 22.83 -3.43 5.25
N LEU A 350 21.86 -4.12 5.87
CA LEU A 350 20.45 -4.12 5.44
C LEU A 350 19.61 -3.02 6.09
N GLU A 351 20.03 -2.48 7.24
CA GLU A 351 19.31 -1.44 7.98
C GLU A 351 18.88 -0.23 7.10
N PRO A 352 19.72 0.32 6.20
CA PRO A 352 19.31 1.43 5.34
C PRO A 352 18.23 1.05 4.31
N LEU A 353 18.14 -0.24 3.93
CA LEU A 353 17.18 -0.71 2.92
C LEU A 353 15.85 -1.13 3.53
N LEU A 354 15.89 -1.72 4.72
CA LEU A 354 14.70 -2.30 5.35
C LEU A 354 13.94 -1.33 6.26
N LEU A 355 14.45 -0.12 6.48
CA LEU A 355 13.84 0.87 7.39
C LEU A 355 13.54 0.29 8.80
N LEU A 356 14.30 -0.74 9.20
CA LEU A 356 14.21 -1.42 10.49
C LEU A 356 15.00 -0.61 11.53
N GLY A 357 14.61 0.66 11.75
CA GLY A 357 15.26 1.64 12.63
C GLY A 357 14.88 3.07 12.21
N PRO A 358 14.75 4.06 13.11
CA PRO A 358 14.01 5.30 12.82
C PRO A 358 14.64 6.13 11.69
N ARG A 359 13.91 6.23 10.58
CA ARG A 359 13.87 7.34 9.60
C ARG A 359 15.21 7.95 9.16
N ARG A 360 16.04 7.17 8.44
CA ARG A 360 16.90 7.75 7.41
C ARG A 360 16.12 8.01 6.12
N VAL A 361 15.33 9.07 6.11
CA VAL A 361 15.10 9.87 4.89
C VAL A 361 15.42 11.30 5.27
N ALA A 362 16.72 11.54 5.49
CA ALA A 362 17.26 12.88 5.46
C ALA A 362 17.28 13.34 3.99
N ALA A 363 16.72 14.51 3.77
CA ALA A 363 16.73 15.26 2.52
C ALA A 363 18.13 15.28 1.89
N ALA A 364 18.32 14.53 0.80
CA ALA A 364 19.52 14.59 -0.02
C ALA A 364 19.25 14.10 -1.46
N ALA A 365 18.18 14.59 -2.12
CA ALA A 365 17.99 14.44 -3.56
C ALA A 365 16.93 15.41 -4.11
N SER A 366 17.10 16.73 -3.92
CA SER A 366 16.42 17.77 -4.72
C SER A 366 17.18 19.08 -4.58
N GLY A 367 18.45 19.05 -4.98
CA GLY A 367 19.30 20.22 -5.13
C GLY A 367 20.05 20.10 -6.46
N ALA A 368 19.96 21.16 -7.27
CA ALA A 368 20.64 21.37 -8.54
C ALA A 368 20.13 20.58 -9.75
N ASN A 369 19.23 21.20 -10.52
CA ASN A 369 19.44 21.41 -11.96
C ASN A 369 18.60 22.59 -12.44
N THR A 370 19.22 23.76 -12.32
CA THR A 370 18.94 24.97 -13.09
C THR A 370 19.04 24.66 -14.59
N LEU A 371 18.05 25.03 -15.40
CA LEU A 371 18.22 25.72 -16.69
C LEU A 371 16.86 25.91 -17.43
N ALA A 372 16.46 27.18 -17.50
CA ALA A 372 15.94 27.88 -18.68
C ALA A 372 14.62 27.46 -19.36
N GLY A 373 13.61 28.31 -19.16
CA GLY A 373 13.09 29.15 -20.25
C GLY A 373 11.78 28.75 -20.92
N GLY A 374 10.73 29.56 -20.74
CA GLY A 374 9.55 29.55 -21.63
C GLY A 374 8.26 30.08 -21.01
N LEU A 375 8.08 31.40 -21.05
CA LEU A 375 6.87 32.15 -20.66
C LEU A 375 5.67 31.91 -21.59
N GLY A 376 4.44 31.93 -21.03
CA GLY A 376 3.20 32.15 -21.80
C GLY A 376 1.91 31.93 -21.00
N PRO A 377 1.13 32.99 -20.64
CA PRO A 377 0.04 32.91 -19.65
C PRO A 377 -1.39 32.88 -20.25
N LYS A 378 -2.36 32.54 -19.38
CA LYS A 378 -3.84 32.71 -19.45
C LYS A 378 -4.67 31.50 -19.92
N ALA A 379 -5.42 30.91 -18.99
CA ALA A 379 -6.88 30.86 -19.05
C ALA A 379 -7.45 30.52 -17.66
N LEU A 380 -8.36 31.38 -17.19
CA LEU A 380 -9.13 31.27 -15.96
C LEU A 380 -10.32 30.32 -16.18
N THR A 381 -10.46 29.29 -15.33
CA THR A 381 -11.74 28.59 -15.16
C THR A 381 -11.83 27.96 -13.76
N GLY A 382 -12.69 28.56 -12.92
CA GLY A 382 -13.56 27.95 -11.89
C GLY A 382 -12.97 27.01 -10.81
N PRO A 383 -13.21 27.27 -9.51
CA PRO A 383 -12.84 26.33 -8.46
C PRO A 383 -13.81 25.14 -8.45
N HIS A 384 -13.40 24.02 -9.04
CA HIS A 384 -14.08 22.74 -8.85
C HIS A 384 -13.42 21.97 -7.69
N CYS A 385 -14.27 21.55 -6.74
CA CYS A 385 -13.95 20.73 -5.58
C CYS A 385 -12.98 19.57 -5.88
N PRO A 386 -11.91 19.36 -5.08
CA PRO A 386 -11.16 18.13 -5.16
C PRO A 386 -11.92 17.03 -4.41
N SER A 387 -12.45 16.07 -5.17
CA SER A 387 -12.87 14.77 -4.64
C SER A 387 -11.62 13.99 -4.21
N PRO A 388 -11.55 13.38 -3.00
CA PRO A 388 -10.32 12.78 -2.50
C PRO A 388 -10.19 11.35 -3.04
N VAL A 389 -9.72 11.18 -4.27
CA VAL A 389 -9.30 9.88 -4.80
C VAL A 389 -8.04 10.08 -5.64
N GLY A 390 -6.89 10.01 -4.98
CA GLY A 390 -5.57 10.08 -5.60
C GLY A 390 -4.58 9.38 -4.68
N LYS A 391 -4.39 8.08 -4.88
CA LYS A 391 -3.39 7.27 -4.19
C LYS A 391 -2.03 7.66 -4.76
N MET A 392 -1.30 8.52 -4.06
CA MET A 392 0.13 8.66 -4.28
C MET A 392 0.84 7.59 -3.45
N SER A 393 1.44 6.64 -4.15
CA SER A 393 2.43 5.70 -3.61
C SER A 393 3.54 6.50 -2.94
N GLY A 394 3.69 6.34 -1.62
CA GLY A 394 4.64 7.10 -0.82
C GLY A 394 4.41 6.87 0.67
N SER A 395 5.08 5.84 1.22
CA SER A 395 5.10 5.46 2.64
C SER A 395 3.75 4.99 3.21
N PRO A 396 3.70 3.90 4.00
CA PRO A 396 2.51 3.56 4.76
C PRO A 396 2.36 4.60 5.89
N VAL A 397 1.75 5.74 5.60
CA VAL A 397 1.15 6.57 6.64
C VAL A 397 -0.02 5.74 7.16
N GLN A 398 0.26 4.94 8.20
CA GLN A 398 -0.76 4.28 8.98
C GLN A 398 -1.84 5.31 9.30
N LYS A 399 -3.08 5.07 8.82
CA LYS A 399 -4.27 5.76 9.32
C LYS A 399 -4.13 5.83 10.84
N PRO A 400 -4.33 7.01 11.48
CA PRO A 400 -4.16 7.14 12.92
C PRO A 400 -5.13 6.17 13.60
N THR A 401 -4.63 5.00 14.00
CA THR A 401 -5.36 4.05 14.82
C THR A 401 -5.58 4.72 16.17
N LEU A 402 -6.72 4.44 16.79
CA LEU A 402 -7.14 4.96 18.10
C LEU A 402 -6.04 4.92 19.18
N HIS A 403 -5.01 4.09 18.97
CA HIS A 403 -3.75 4.02 19.70
C HIS A 403 -3.04 5.37 19.91
N ARG A 404 -3.07 6.31 18.94
CA ARG A 404 -2.40 7.63 19.10
C ARG A 404 -2.93 8.41 20.30
N SER A 405 -4.24 8.38 20.54
CA SER A 405 -4.85 9.12 21.65
C SER A 405 -4.57 8.50 23.03
N ILE A 406 -4.28 7.19 23.07
CA ILE A 406 -3.99 6.46 24.32
C ILE A 406 -2.53 6.65 24.69
N SER A 407 -1.60 6.49 23.74
CA SER A 407 -0.16 6.63 24.01
C SER A 407 0.24 8.04 24.43
N THR A 408 -0.32 9.09 23.82
CA THR A 408 -0.02 10.46 24.26
C THR A 408 -0.53 10.72 25.67
N LYS A 409 -1.74 10.26 26.02
CA LYS A 409 -2.27 10.40 27.38
C LYS A 409 -1.47 9.63 28.43
N VAL A 410 -0.95 8.45 28.09
CA VAL A 410 -0.07 7.67 28.97
C VAL A 410 1.25 8.40 29.17
N LEU A 411 1.90 8.86 28.09
CA LEU A 411 3.15 9.65 28.17
C LEU A 411 2.98 10.93 29.00
N LEU A 412 1.84 11.61 28.87
CA LEU A 412 1.54 12.82 29.64
C LEU A 412 1.16 12.52 31.11
N ALA A 413 0.68 11.31 31.41
CA ALA A 413 0.35 10.87 32.76
C ALA A 413 1.56 10.34 33.55
N GLU A 414 2.59 9.83 32.87
CA GLU A 414 3.82 9.31 33.48
C GLU A 414 4.67 10.40 34.17
N GLY A 415 4.40 11.68 33.93
CA GLY A 415 4.95 12.79 34.71
C GLY A 415 6.43 13.11 34.44
N GLU A 416 7.07 12.43 33.50
CA GLU A 416 8.44 12.74 33.09
C GLU A 416 8.47 14.00 32.22
N ASN A 417 9.24 15.00 32.66
CA ASN A 417 9.43 16.25 31.92
C ASN A 417 10.49 16.07 30.82
N THR A 418 10.12 15.35 29.76
CA THR A 418 10.95 15.26 28.55
C THR A 418 10.58 16.38 27.56
N PRO A 419 11.52 16.83 26.70
CA PRO A 419 11.20 17.77 25.61
C PRO A 419 10.03 17.30 24.73
N PHE A 420 9.89 15.98 24.55
CA PHE A 420 8.81 15.38 23.79
C PHE A 420 7.47 15.43 24.52
N ALA A 421 7.44 15.19 25.84
CA ALA A 421 6.23 15.34 26.64
C ALA A 421 5.75 16.81 26.68
N GLU A 422 6.67 17.77 26.76
CA GLU A 422 6.34 19.20 26.72
C GLU A 422 5.77 19.62 25.36
N HIS A 423 6.38 19.14 24.26
CA HIS A 423 5.83 19.30 22.93
C HIS A 423 4.44 18.68 22.76
N CYS A 424 4.21 17.47 23.29
CA CYS A 424 2.89 16.85 23.26
C CYS A 424 1.84 17.70 23.98
N ARG A 425 2.17 18.29 25.14
CA ARG A 425 1.26 19.20 25.86
C ARG A 425 0.93 20.44 25.02
N HIS A 426 1.96 21.09 24.48
CA HIS A 426 1.79 22.29 23.66
C HIS A 426 0.93 22.00 22.42
N TYR A 427 1.21 20.91 21.70
CA TYR A 427 0.42 20.48 20.55
C TYR A 427 -1.03 20.18 20.94
N GLU A 428 -1.27 19.47 22.06
CA GLU A 428 -2.64 19.19 22.50
C GLU A 428 -3.42 20.46 22.87
N ASP A 429 -2.76 21.46 23.46
CA ASP A 429 -3.36 22.77 23.76
C ASP A 429 -3.70 23.53 22.47
N SER A 430 -2.74 23.66 21.53
CA SER A 430 -2.94 24.31 20.23
C SER A 430 -4.03 23.61 19.41
N TYR A 431 -3.98 22.28 19.34
CA TYR A 431 -4.98 21.49 18.61
C TYR A 431 -6.38 21.63 19.20
N ARG A 432 -6.52 21.62 20.54
CA ARG A 432 -7.80 21.88 21.21
C ARG A 432 -8.34 23.28 20.89
N HIS A 433 -7.48 24.29 20.87
CA HIS A 433 -7.87 25.65 20.53
C HIS A 433 -8.35 25.76 19.07
N LEU A 434 -7.56 25.25 18.12
CA LEU A 434 -7.93 25.20 16.69
C LEU A 434 -9.23 24.42 16.46
N GLN A 435 -9.41 23.31 17.16
CA GLN A 435 -10.64 22.51 17.09
C GLN A 435 -11.85 23.29 17.59
N ALA A 436 -11.71 24.05 18.68
CA ALA A 436 -12.80 24.86 19.23
C ALA A 436 -13.17 26.01 18.28
N GLU A 437 -12.19 26.69 17.68
CA GLU A 437 -12.45 27.75 16.69
C GLU A 437 -13.10 27.21 15.41
N MET A 438 -12.62 26.08 14.88
CA MET A 438 -13.22 25.40 13.74
C MET A 438 -14.66 24.99 14.02
N GLN A 439 -14.93 24.44 15.20
CA GLN A 439 -16.30 24.08 15.61
C GLN A 439 -17.19 25.33 15.73
N SER A 440 -16.66 26.44 16.26
CA SER A 440 -17.39 27.71 16.33
C SER A 440 -17.75 28.27 14.94
N LEU A 441 -16.83 28.19 13.97
CA LEU A 441 -17.13 28.59 12.59
C LEU A 441 -18.15 27.67 11.93
N LYS A 442 -18.06 26.36 12.17
CA LYS A 442 -19.05 25.40 11.68
C LYS A 442 -20.44 25.73 12.22
N ASP A 443 -20.55 26.02 13.51
CA ASP A 443 -21.82 26.40 14.14
C ASP A 443 -22.35 27.72 13.56
N GLN A 444 -21.49 28.73 13.35
CA GLN A 444 -21.85 30.00 12.69
C GLN A 444 -22.36 29.80 11.25
N VAL A 445 -21.68 28.99 10.44
CA VAL A 445 -22.09 28.67 9.06
C VAL A 445 -23.41 27.90 9.05
N GLN A 446 -23.58 26.94 9.97
CA GLN A 446 -24.83 26.19 10.07
C GLN A 446 -26.00 27.08 10.48
N GLU A 447 -25.80 28.02 11.40
CA GLU A 447 -26.84 28.96 11.81
C GLU A 447 -27.19 29.93 10.67
N LEU A 448 -26.19 30.47 9.97
CA LEU A 448 -26.40 31.30 8.77
C LEU A 448 -27.17 30.55 7.68
N HIS A 449 -26.84 29.27 7.46
CA HIS A 449 -27.55 28.43 6.51
C HIS A 449 -29.02 28.19 6.94
N ARG A 450 -29.27 27.98 8.24
CA ARG A 450 -30.63 27.84 8.79
C ARG A 450 -31.43 29.14 8.62
N ASP A 451 -30.84 30.28 8.90
CA ASP A 451 -31.44 31.60 8.74
C ASP A 451 -31.81 31.88 7.28
N LEU A 452 -30.90 31.59 6.35
CA LEU A 452 -31.14 31.73 4.92
C LEU A 452 -32.28 30.83 4.43
N THR A 453 -32.26 29.56 4.85
CA THR A 453 -33.18 28.52 4.35
C THR A 453 -34.56 28.62 4.98
N LYS A 454 -34.65 28.95 6.27
CA LYS A 454 -35.89 28.88 7.06
C LYS A 454 -36.54 30.24 7.27
N HIS A 455 -35.74 31.29 7.47
CA HIS A 455 -36.25 32.61 7.85
C HIS A 455 -36.30 33.60 6.67
N HIS A 456 -35.73 33.26 5.50
CA HIS A 456 -35.52 34.20 4.38
C HIS A 456 -34.96 35.54 4.87
N SER A 457 -34.15 35.52 5.93
CA SER A 457 -33.61 36.71 6.53
C SER A 457 -32.59 37.32 5.57
N LEU A 458 -32.63 38.65 5.42
CA LEU A 458 -31.59 39.39 4.72
C LEU A 458 -30.30 39.29 5.54
N ILE A 459 -29.52 38.25 5.29
CA ILE A 459 -28.18 38.10 5.86
C ILE A 459 -27.34 39.27 5.33
N LYS A 460 -26.81 40.09 6.24
CA LYS A 460 -25.85 41.14 5.85
C LYS A 460 -24.63 40.45 5.26
N ALA A 461 -24.26 40.81 4.04
CA ALA A 461 -23.06 40.28 3.36
C ALA A 461 -21.79 40.39 4.22
N GLU A 462 -21.75 41.39 5.12
CA GLU A 462 -20.72 41.59 6.14
C GLU A 462 -20.48 40.34 7.00
N ILE A 463 -21.52 39.63 7.44
CA ILE A 463 -21.37 38.46 8.33
C ILE A 463 -20.72 37.28 7.59
N MET A 464 -21.06 37.08 6.31
CA MET A 464 -20.41 36.06 5.49
C MET A 464 -18.94 36.40 5.22
N GLY A 465 -18.65 37.70 5.02
CA GLY A 465 -17.28 38.21 4.92
C GLY A 465 -16.45 37.94 6.18
N ASP A 466 -17.03 38.16 7.36
CA ASP A 466 -16.37 37.89 8.65
C ASP A 466 -16.09 36.40 8.86
N VAL A 467 -17.03 35.52 8.51
CA VAL A 467 -16.85 34.06 8.59
C VAL A 467 -15.74 33.59 7.64
N LEU A 468 -15.73 34.10 6.40
CA LEU A 468 -14.68 33.80 5.44
C LEU A 468 -13.31 34.30 5.93
N HIS A 469 -13.24 35.52 6.48
CA HIS A 469 -12.01 36.08 7.02
C HIS A 469 -11.45 35.24 8.17
N LYS A 470 -12.31 34.83 9.13
CA LYS A 470 -11.92 33.93 10.22
C LYS A 470 -11.49 32.55 9.72
N SER A 471 -12.16 32.00 8.71
CA SER A 471 -11.77 30.71 8.10
C SER A 471 -10.37 30.78 7.50
N LEU A 472 -10.06 31.86 6.77
CA LEU A 472 -8.73 32.07 6.20
C LEU A 472 -7.67 32.29 7.29
N GLN A 473 -8.02 32.99 8.38
CA GLN A 473 -7.14 33.16 9.52
C GLN A 473 -6.83 31.81 10.20
N LEU A 474 -7.83 30.94 10.35
CA LEU A 474 -7.65 29.58 10.86
C LEU A 474 -6.72 28.74 9.97
N ASP A 475 -6.87 28.83 8.65
CA ASP A 475 -5.97 28.12 7.73
C ASP A 475 -4.51 28.57 7.90
N VAL A 476 -4.27 29.87 8.11
CA VAL A 476 -2.93 30.40 8.41
C VAL A 476 -2.39 29.87 9.74
N GLN A 477 -3.22 29.79 10.78
CA GLN A 477 -2.82 29.22 12.07
C GLN A 477 -2.50 27.72 11.95
N ILE A 478 -3.34 26.94 11.25
CA ILE A 478 -3.11 25.51 11.00
C ILE A 478 -1.80 25.31 10.23
N ALA A 479 -1.54 26.11 9.20
CA ALA A 479 -0.29 26.06 8.44
C ALA A 479 0.93 26.39 9.31
N SER A 480 0.81 27.38 10.20
CA SER A 480 1.85 27.74 11.17
C SER A 480 2.16 26.60 12.15
N GLU A 481 1.13 26.00 12.76
CA GLU A 481 1.29 24.85 13.66
C GLU A 481 1.88 23.64 12.93
N HIS A 482 1.46 23.38 11.69
CA HIS A 482 2.03 22.34 10.86
C HIS A 482 3.52 22.56 10.57
N ALA A 483 3.91 23.79 10.20
CA ALA A 483 5.31 24.14 9.96
C ALA A 483 6.17 24.01 11.23
N SER A 484 5.63 24.40 12.39
CA SER A 484 6.27 24.22 13.70
C SER A 484 6.53 22.74 14.02
N LEU A 485 5.52 21.88 13.82
CA LEU A 485 5.64 20.43 13.99
C LEU A 485 6.68 19.81 13.05
N GLU A 486 6.72 20.26 11.81
CA GLU A 486 7.70 19.78 10.83
C GLU A 486 9.12 20.20 11.22
N GLY A 487 9.30 21.43 11.72
CA GLY A 487 10.59 21.89 12.26
C GLY A 487 11.09 21.09 13.45
N MET A 488 10.19 20.67 14.35
CA MET A 488 10.53 19.83 15.50
C MET A 488 10.89 18.39 15.14
N ARG A 489 10.56 17.92 13.92
CA ARG A 489 10.87 16.55 13.48
C ARG A 489 12.36 16.25 13.60
N VAL A 490 13.20 17.16 13.14
CA VAL A 490 14.67 16.99 13.14
C VAL A 490 15.19 16.93 14.58
N VAL A 491 14.72 17.83 15.44
CA VAL A 491 15.10 17.87 16.87
C VAL A 491 14.75 16.58 17.59
N PHE A 492 13.52 16.07 17.41
CA PHE A 492 13.14 14.81 18.05
C PHE A 492 13.86 13.61 17.46
N GLN A 493 14.16 13.62 16.16
CA GLN A 493 14.94 12.58 15.54
C GLN A 493 16.34 12.49 16.17
N GLU A 494 17.03 13.62 16.36
CA GLU A 494 18.33 13.66 17.04
C GLU A 494 18.22 13.12 18.49
N ILE A 495 17.22 13.57 19.26
CA ILE A 495 17.00 13.10 20.63
C ILE A 495 16.76 11.57 20.67
N TRP A 496 15.97 11.04 19.74
CA TRP A 496 15.68 9.60 19.68
C TRP A 496 16.89 8.79 19.24
N GLU A 497 17.69 9.29 18.29
CA GLU A 497 18.94 8.66 17.86
C GLU A 497 19.95 8.59 19.01
N GLU A 498 20.10 9.68 19.77
CA GLU A 498 20.95 9.70 20.97
C GLU A 498 20.48 8.71 22.03
N ALA A 499 19.16 8.65 22.29
CA ALA A 499 18.59 7.70 23.23
C ALA A 499 18.78 6.25 22.78
N TYR A 500 18.57 5.96 21.49
CA TYR A 500 18.78 4.64 20.91
C TYR A 500 20.24 4.21 21.00
N GLN A 501 21.17 5.08 20.62
CA GLN A 501 22.60 4.81 20.70
C GLN A 501 23.05 4.58 22.15
N ARG A 502 22.52 5.35 23.10
CA ARG A 502 22.81 5.15 24.53
C ARG A 502 22.37 3.76 25.00
N VAL A 503 21.12 3.37 24.70
CA VAL A 503 20.59 2.05 25.06
C VAL A 503 21.36 0.93 24.35
N ALA A 504 21.72 1.10 23.07
CA ALA A 504 22.53 0.13 22.34
C ALA A 504 23.90 -0.07 22.99
N ASN A 505 24.57 1.01 23.37
CA ASN A 505 25.85 0.95 24.09
C ASN A 505 25.69 0.24 25.46
N GLU A 506 24.63 0.54 26.21
CA GLU A 506 24.34 -0.12 27.49
C GLU A 506 24.11 -1.62 27.32
N GLN A 507 23.38 -2.04 26.28
CA GLN A 507 23.16 -3.45 25.94
C GLN A 507 24.45 -4.16 25.51
N GLU A 508 25.28 -3.51 24.69
CA GLU A 508 26.58 -4.05 24.26
C GLU A 508 27.52 -4.28 25.46
N ILE A 509 27.58 -3.31 26.38
CA ILE A 509 28.34 -3.44 27.63
C ILE A 509 27.82 -4.62 28.47
N TYR A 510 26.50 -4.76 28.61
CA TYR A 510 25.90 -5.86 29.36
C TYR A 510 26.22 -7.23 28.74
N GLU A 511 26.11 -7.38 27.42
CA GLU A 511 26.46 -8.60 26.70
C GLU A 511 27.96 -8.94 26.81
N ALA A 512 28.84 -7.92 26.72
CA ALA A 512 30.28 -8.10 26.94
C ALA A 512 30.57 -8.61 28.36
N GLN A 513 29.94 -8.04 29.38
CA GLN A 513 30.07 -8.49 30.77
C GLN A 513 29.60 -9.94 30.97
N LEU A 514 28.49 -10.33 30.33
CA LEU A 514 28.03 -11.72 30.33
C LEU A 514 29.07 -12.66 29.70
N HIS A 515 29.67 -12.23 28.58
CA HIS A 515 30.71 -13.00 27.90
C HIS A 515 31.96 -13.19 28.77
N ASP A 516 32.44 -12.12 29.42
CA ASP A 516 33.61 -12.15 30.31
C ASP A 516 33.40 -13.14 31.47
N LEU A 517 32.22 -13.11 32.09
CA LEU A 517 31.88 -14.05 33.17
C LEU A 517 31.83 -15.51 32.69
N LEU A 518 31.31 -15.75 31.49
CA LEU A 518 31.30 -17.09 30.88
C LEU A 518 32.74 -17.56 30.58
N GLN A 519 33.62 -16.69 30.09
CA GLN A 519 35.02 -17.01 29.86
C GLN A 519 35.74 -17.36 31.16
N LEU A 520 35.62 -16.54 32.20
CA LEU A 520 36.23 -16.82 33.51
C LEU A 520 35.74 -18.13 34.11
N ARG A 521 34.45 -18.45 33.94
CA ARG A 521 33.88 -19.73 34.36
C ARG A 521 34.53 -20.90 33.62
N GLN A 522 34.77 -20.78 32.32
CA GLN A 522 35.43 -21.80 31.51
C GLN A 522 36.91 -21.97 31.91
N GLU A 523 37.65 -20.87 32.09
CA GLU A 523 39.04 -20.89 32.57
C GLU A 523 39.17 -21.54 33.95
N ASN A 524 38.26 -21.24 34.88
CA ASN A 524 38.20 -21.87 36.20
C ASN A 524 37.90 -23.38 36.09
N ALA A 525 37.04 -23.80 35.17
CA ALA A 525 36.79 -25.22 34.92
C ALA A 525 38.06 -25.95 34.41
N TYR A 526 38.85 -25.31 33.54
CA TYR A 526 40.16 -25.84 33.13
C TYR A 526 41.15 -25.92 34.30
N LEU A 527 41.29 -24.85 35.09
CA LEU A 527 42.15 -24.82 36.28
C LEU A 527 41.75 -25.89 37.30
N THR A 528 40.46 -26.07 37.54
CA THR A 528 39.92 -27.12 38.40
C THR A 528 40.29 -28.51 37.90
N THR A 529 40.21 -28.73 36.58
CA THR A 529 40.57 -30.01 35.95
C THR A 529 42.06 -30.30 36.13
N ILE A 530 42.94 -29.34 35.81
CA ILE A 530 44.39 -29.46 35.99
C ILE A 530 44.74 -29.69 37.46
N THR A 531 44.13 -28.93 38.38
CA THR A 531 44.36 -29.07 39.82
C THR A 531 43.97 -30.47 40.31
N LYS A 532 42.82 -31.00 39.89
CA LYS A 532 42.39 -32.38 40.20
C LYS A 532 43.38 -33.43 39.68
N GLN A 533 43.94 -33.21 38.48
CA GLN A 533 44.92 -34.11 37.88
C GLN A 533 46.28 -34.08 38.58
N ILE A 534 46.75 -32.90 39.02
CA ILE A 534 48.07 -32.72 39.64
C ILE A 534 48.06 -33.06 41.14
N THR A 535 46.93 -32.91 41.83
CA THR A 535 46.80 -33.13 43.29
C THR A 535 47.36 -34.49 43.77
N PRO A 536 47.10 -35.65 43.12
CA PRO A 536 47.69 -36.92 43.53
C PRO A 536 49.21 -36.95 43.46
N TYR A 537 49.81 -36.33 42.44
CA TYR A 537 51.27 -36.24 42.26
C TYR A 537 51.90 -35.34 43.32
N VAL A 538 51.28 -34.21 43.65
CA VAL A 538 51.76 -33.33 44.72
C VAL A 538 51.72 -34.05 46.07
N ARG A 539 50.64 -34.80 46.37
CA ARG A 539 50.53 -35.60 47.59
C ARG A 539 51.55 -36.73 47.65
N SER A 540 51.86 -37.40 46.54
CA SER A 540 52.87 -38.46 46.51
C SER A 540 54.27 -37.90 46.74
N ILE A 541 54.61 -36.76 46.12
CA ILE A 541 55.89 -36.07 46.32
C ILE A 541 56.03 -35.58 47.76
N ALA A 542 55.00 -34.95 48.34
CA ALA A 542 55.03 -34.50 49.73
C ALA A 542 55.28 -35.66 50.71
N LYS A 543 54.62 -36.81 50.49
CA LYS A 543 54.81 -38.03 51.30
C LYS A 543 56.21 -38.63 51.15
N VAL A 544 56.83 -38.50 49.97
CA VAL A 544 58.23 -38.91 49.76
C VAL A 544 59.18 -37.94 50.46
N LYS A 545 58.91 -36.64 50.40
CA LYS A 545 59.70 -35.60 51.09
C LYS A 545 59.71 -35.84 52.60
N GLU A 546 58.55 -36.03 53.23
CA GLU A 546 58.43 -36.33 54.67
C GLU A 546 59.18 -37.61 55.09
N ARG A 547 59.34 -38.58 54.18
CA ARG A 547 60.12 -39.81 54.45
C ARG A 547 61.63 -39.61 54.31
N LEU A 548 62.06 -38.60 53.56
CA LEU A 548 63.47 -38.29 53.31
C LEU A 548 64.01 -37.25 54.30
N GLU A 549 63.17 -36.35 54.81
CA GLU A 549 63.53 -35.32 55.78
C GLU A 549 64.21 -35.87 57.06
N PRO A 550 63.85 -37.05 57.62
CA PRO A 550 64.55 -37.63 58.78
C PRO A 550 65.97 -38.15 58.50
N ARG A 551 66.42 -38.18 57.23
CA ARG A 551 67.75 -38.70 56.86
C ARG A 551 68.79 -37.62 56.59
N PHE A 552 68.42 -36.33 56.66
CA PHE A 552 69.30 -35.20 56.38
C PHE A 552 69.51 -34.24 57.57
N GLN A 553 69.03 -34.58 58.77
CA GLN A 553 69.37 -33.85 59.99
C GLN A 553 70.51 -34.56 60.72
N ALA A 554 71.75 -34.13 60.45
CA ALA A 554 72.91 -34.39 61.30
C ALA A 554 72.72 -33.64 62.64
N PRO A 555 73.18 -34.20 63.78
CA PRO A 555 73.00 -33.57 65.09
C PRO A 555 73.90 -32.34 65.16
N VAL A 556 73.30 -31.16 65.31
CA VAL A 556 74.03 -29.94 65.66
C VAL A 556 73.73 -29.65 67.11
N ASP A 557 74.83 -29.54 67.87
CA ASP A 557 74.92 -29.44 69.31
C ASP A 557 74.03 -28.36 69.94
N GLU A 558 73.56 -28.71 71.14
CA GLU A 558 73.06 -27.79 72.16
C GLU A 558 74.08 -26.69 72.47
N GLN A 559 73.57 -25.54 72.92
CA GLN A 559 74.28 -24.38 73.52
C GLN A 559 74.56 -23.19 72.59
N SER A 560 73.55 -22.30 72.49
CA SER A 560 73.68 -20.83 72.48
C SER A 560 72.24 -20.28 72.57
N GLU A 561 71.67 -20.20 73.78
CA GLU A 561 71.58 -18.96 74.58
C GLU A 561 71.09 -17.76 73.75
N SER A 562 69.78 -17.48 73.83
CA SER A 562 69.22 -16.46 74.73
C SER A 562 69.46 -15.03 74.20
N LEU A 563 68.40 -14.42 73.66
CA LEU A 563 67.87 -13.12 74.10
C LEU A 563 66.66 -12.69 73.23
N GLN A 564 65.46 -12.73 73.85
CA GLN A 564 64.38 -11.71 73.84
C GLN A 564 63.64 -11.39 72.52
N ASN A 565 62.31 -11.21 72.45
CA ASN A 565 61.21 -11.37 73.41
C ASN A 565 59.85 -11.20 72.66
N THR A 566 58.87 -12.06 73.00
CA THR A 566 57.42 -11.83 73.22
C THR A 566 56.55 -11.06 72.20
N HIS A 567 55.57 -11.74 71.57
CA HIS A 567 54.19 -12.00 72.06
C HIS A 567 53.41 -12.69 70.90
N ASP A 568 53.05 -13.98 71.01
CA ASP A 568 51.77 -14.54 71.50
C ASP A 568 50.53 -14.21 70.64
N ASP A 569 49.59 -15.11 70.37
CA ASP A 569 49.50 -16.56 70.51
C ASP A 569 48.20 -17.00 69.78
N SER A 570 48.19 -18.23 69.23
CA SER A 570 47.13 -19.27 69.30
C SER A 570 45.61 -18.90 69.28
N ARG A 571 44.65 -19.67 68.74
CA ARG A 571 44.56 -21.08 68.32
C ARG A 571 43.13 -21.36 67.81
N ASN A 572 43.05 -22.27 66.83
CA ASN A 572 42.14 -23.43 66.71
C ASN A 572 40.59 -23.34 66.64
N ASN A 573 40.13 -23.89 65.50
CA ASN A 573 39.17 -25.01 65.32
C ASN A 573 37.65 -24.82 65.50
N ALA A 574 36.99 -24.91 64.34
CA ALA A 574 35.93 -25.86 63.96
C ALA A 574 34.73 -26.04 64.92
N ALA A 575 33.53 -25.68 64.46
CA ALA A 575 32.62 -26.58 63.73
C ALA A 575 31.18 -26.05 63.69
N SER A 576 30.52 -26.35 62.57
CA SER A 576 29.08 -26.59 62.42
C SER A 576 28.06 -25.44 62.50
N ALA A 577 27.52 -25.19 61.31
CA ALA A 577 26.10 -25.31 60.97
C ALA A 577 25.14 -24.14 61.23
N ARG A 578 24.58 -23.73 60.08
CA ARG A 578 23.18 -23.34 59.81
C ARG A 578 22.69 -21.94 60.18
N ASN A 579 22.38 -21.24 59.07
CA ASN A 579 21.13 -20.57 58.77
C ASN A 579 20.81 -19.21 59.41
N ASN A 580 20.95 -18.21 58.53
CA ASN A 580 20.00 -17.14 58.19
C ASN A 580 19.74 -15.97 59.16
N PRO A 581 19.43 -14.80 58.58
CA PRO A 581 19.81 -13.50 59.13
C PRO A 581 18.61 -12.73 59.69
N GLY A 582 18.90 -11.72 60.51
CA GLY A 582 17.89 -10.83 61.06
C GLY A 582 18.47 -9.72 61.92
N SER A 583 18.75 -8.60 61.26
CA SER A 583 18.31 -7.25 61.68
C SER A 583 19.13 -6.40 62.67
N VAL A 584 19.04 -5.08 62.38
CA VAL A 584 19.12 -3.86 63.23
C VAL A 584 20.55 -3.25 63.45
N PRO A 585 20.73 -1.91 63.58
CA PRO A 585 20.62 -0.88 62.53
C PRO A 585 21.72 0.24 62.59
N GLU A 586 21.70 1.08 61.54
CA GLU A 586 22.03 2.52 61.42
C GLU A 586 22.98 3.27 62.39
N LYS A 587 23.98 3.95 61.80
CA LYS A 587 24.22 5.38 62.06
C LYS A 587 24.78 6.15 60.84
N ARG A 588 23.91 7.07 60.42
CA ARG A 588 23.87 8.15 59.42
C ARG A 588 25.06 9.13 59.34
N GLU A 589 25.43 9.52 58.11
CA GLU A 589 25.61 10.92 57.62
C GLU A 589 25.98 10.96 56.11
N LYS A 590 25.73 12.00 55.29
CA LYS A 590 24.49 12.66 54.81
C LYS A 590 24.87 13.55 53.59
N THR A 591 24.37 13.29 52.36
CA THR A 591 24.15 14.22 51.20
C THR A 591 23.99 13.38 49.91
N SER A 592 23.16 13.64 48.89
CA SER A 592 21.74 14.06 48.75
C SER A 592 21.41 14.01 47.24
N GLU A 593 20.59 13.06 46.78
CA GLU A 593 19.96 12.98 45.43
C GLU A 593 18.43 13.16 45.51
N PRO A 594 17.74 13.63 44.45
CA PRO A 594 16.28 13.75 44.43
C PRO A 594 15.58 12.54 43.79
N LYS A 595 14.96 11.71 44.65
CA LYS A 595 13.58 11.18 44.62
C LYS A 595 12.87 10.93 43.26
N GLY A 596 12.78 9.65 42.87
CA GLY A 596 11.77 9.10 41.94
C GLY A 596 10.96 8.00 42.62
N ASN A 597 9.64 8.18 42.71
CA ASN A 597 8.72 7.28 43.41
C ASN A 597 8.27 6.12 42.51
N SER A 598 8.30 4.91 43.07
CA SER A 598 7.61 3.71 42.55
C SER A 598 6.12 3.78 42.83
N TRP A 599 5.28 3.39 41.86
CA TRP A 599 3.93 2.86 42.09
C TRP A 599 3.65 1.70 41.10
N ALA A 600 3.28 0.55 41.64
CA ALA A 600 2.73 -0.61 40.94
C ALA A 600 1.23 -0.73 41.27
N PRO A 601 0.36 -1.22 40.37
CA PRO A 601 -0.96 -1.71 40.75
C PRO A 601 -0.99 -3.24 40.84
N ASN A 602 -1.54 -3.71 41.96
CA ASN A 602 -1.85 -5.11 42.28
C ASN A 602 -2.83 -5.77 41.31
N GLY A 603 -2.72 -7.10 41.20
CA GLY A 603 -3.56 -7.96 40.37
C GLY A 603 -4.86 -8.46 41.03
N LEU A 604 -5.68 -9.09 40.18
CA LEU A 604 -6.80 -10.00 40.41
C LEU A 604 -6.92 -10.82 39.10
N SER A 605 -7.16 -12.12 38.99
CA SER A 605 -7.23 -13.28 39.88
C SER A 605 -7.25 -14.54 38.97
N GLU A 606 -6.63 -15.62 39.46
CA GLU A 606 -7.00 -17.05 39.30
C GLU A 606 -6.90 -17.78 37.93
N GLU A 607 -5.79 -18.54 37.81
CA GLU A 607 -5.51 -19.93 37.35
C GLU A 607 -6.67 -20.92 36.99
N PRO A 608 -6.44 -22.18 36.48
CA PRO A 608 -5.19 -22.97 36.53
C PRO A 608 -4.77 -23.81 35.29
N LEU A 609 -3.49 -24.20 35.35
CA LEU A 609 -2.75 -25.19 34.57
C LEU A 609 -3.36 -26.60 34.61
N LEU A 610 -3.25 -27.34 33.49
CA LEU A 610 -3.32 -28.80 33.46
C LEU A 610 -2.10 -29.38 32.70
N LYS A 611 -1.21 -30.03 33.46
CA LYS A 611 -0.30 -31.07 32.98
C LYS A 611 -0.91 -32.43 33.36
N ASN A 612 -0.91 -33.40 32.45
CA ASN A 612 -0.87 -34.80 32.87
C ASN A 612 -0.16 -35.70 31.84
N MET A 613 0.43 -36.76 32.39
CA MET A 613 1.50 -37.59 31.84
C MET A 613 1.08 -38.78 30.94
N ASP A 614 2.07 -39.21 30.16
CA ASP A 614 2.52 -40.58 29.84
C ASP A 614 1.85 -41.51 28.80
N HIS A 615 2.75 -41.91 27.88
CA HIS A 615 3.03 -43.23 27.31
C HIS A 615 1.95 -44.01 26.54
N HIS A 616 2.14 -44.15 25.22
CA HIS A 616 2.44 -45.46 24.62
C HIS A 616 3.00 -45.37 23.19
N ARG A 617 4.05 -46.15 22.97
CA ARG A 617 4.76 -46.43 21.72
C ARG A 617 3.97 -47.37 20.82
N SER A 618 3.90 -47.11 19.51
CA SER A 618 3.92 -48.15 18.46
C SER A 618 4.31 -47.59 17.07
N LYS A 619 4.92 -48.48 16.30
CA LYS A 619 5.85 -48.30 15.17
C LYS A 619 5.15 -48.27 13.79
N GLN A 620 5.94 -47.79 12.80
CA GLN A 620 5.96 -48.14 11.35
C GLN A 620 4.81 -47.54 10.50
N LYS A 621 5.00 -47.09 9.23
CA LYS A 621 6.07 -47.26 8.23
C LYS A 621 5.87 -46.26 7.06
N ASN A 622 6.99 -45.80 6.48
CA ASN A 622 7.29 -45.53 5.05
C ASN A 622 6.66 -44.41 4.19
N GLY A 623 7.59 -43.71 3.51
CA GLY A 623 7.50 -43.15 2.15
C GLY A 623 7.58 -41.61 2.13
N GLY A 624 8.60 -40.90 1.64
CA GLY A 624 9.68 -41.20 0.69
C GLY A 624 9.58 -40.24 -0.50
N ASP A 625 10.50 -39.27 -0.62
CA ASP A 625 11.15 -38.79 -1.86
C ASP A 625 11.54 -37.29 -1.81
N VAL A 626 12.86 -37.05 -1.80
CA VAL A 626 13.53 -35.81 -2.25
C VAL A 626 14.73 -36.26 -3.11
N PRO A 627 14.87 -35.80 -4.37
CA PRO A 627 16.03 -36.12 -5.19
C PRO A 627 17.12 -35.06 -5.03
N THR A 628 18.31 -35.52 -4.66
CA THR A 628 19.59 -34.81 -4.70
C THR A 628 20.14 -34.80 -6.13
N TRP A 629 20.49 -33.63 -6.66
CA TRP A 629 21.30 -33.49 -7.87
C TRP A 629 22.68 -32.91 -7.53
N ARG A 630 23.64 -33.84 -7.50
CA ARG A 630 24.96 -33.86 -8.15
C ARG A 630 25.85 -32.60 -8.13
N GLU A 631 27.01 -32.78 -7.50
CA GLU A 631 28.26 -32.06 -7.71
C GLU A 631 28.75 -32.15 -9.17
N HIS A 632 29.40 -31.08 -9.65
CA HIS A 632 30.56 -31.16 -10.53
C HIS A 632 31.49 -29.96 -10.25
N PRO A 633 32.81 -30.16 -10.11
CA PRO A 633 33.78 -29.09 -9.91
C PRO A 633 34.35 -28.57 -11.24
N THR A 634 34.49 -27.25 -11.32
CA THR A 634 35.60 -26.55 -11.99
C THR A 634 35.94 -25.32 -11.16
#